data_AF-A0A1E7FXD8-F1
#
_entry.id   AF-A0A1E7FXD8-F1
#
_cell.length_a   1.000
_cell.length_b   1.000
_cell.length_c   1.000
_cell.angle_alpha   90.00
_cell.angle_beta   90.00
_cell.angle_gamma   90.00
#
_symmetry.space_group_name_H-M   'P 1'
#
loop_
_entity.id
_entity.type
_entity.pdbx_description
1 polymer ?
#
loop_
_entity_poly.entity_id
_entity_poly.type
_entity_poly.pdbx_seq_one_letter_code
_entity_poly.pdbx_strand_id
1 'polypeptide(L)'
;MLGMVRSSAIKNNSQHTIDMVRACAIKSVKAQMHHFWQNGKHEVHLCLAWSAYITYITAVGFVWSAKLHENLAVGYEGLLSSAADFPRIAGYKPTTDVEEVLDQDLIQQKFQEILGDESCSSVDAGLTYYEGDGSLLKNLPTYKENKGAIWNLYEQYYGSKDFCDEWVTKALKGGVFKFDNGKVDFSKFPGNLGDKDDPDGECVGREECAKKATAYICGYINVFQYLEKAVVKIEEGEGCVEQKGGCTTASKAWDSAVAFFVGSAEGVDGNNTGGPGNGGQYGTQFYALGDKRCDDFRTCGATGDTADRSTPSKANILMLGLFQQGASAIYAGDVTNARAIIKKINIQAAVPFIQGTLRYAYRLGQAKGNKPKDKEVAEGGTFLAGALPQLWKCDKKAAKIVFKELQIGSKKVNKGKTNFKKVLKAFECNYECLGITCAQIGVLFDGDEFDAEDPEAETTKPRFPQCTDPRTDVCAKLDDKTIKECKKYRSNKNTLDFKGL
;
A
#
# COMPACT_ATOMS: atom_id res chain seq x y z
N MET A 1 6.92 -22.90 -46.29
CA MET A 1 5.85 -23.92 -46.22
C MET A 1 6.31 -25.34 -45.82
N LEU A 2 7.53 -25.54 -45.30
CA LEU A 2 8.00 -26.87 -44.80
C LEU A 2 7.99 -27.01 -43.26
N GLY A 3 7.66 -25.94 -42.51
CA GLY A 3 7.61 -25.96 -41.04
C GLY A 3 6.25 -26.32 -40.43
N MET A 4 5.14 -26.10 -41.14
CA MET A 4 3.79 -26.36 -40.59
C MET A 4 3.31 -27.82 -40.72
N VAL A 5 3.93 -28.63 -41.57
CA VAL A 5 3.53 -30.04 -41.79
C VAL A 5 4.13 -30.99 -40.74
N ARG A 6 5.26 -30.64 -40.11
CA ARG A 6 5.90 -31.49 -39.08
C ARG A 6 5.26 -31.40 -37.69
N SER A 7 4.65 -30.27 -37.32
CA SER A 7 4.07 -30.10 -35.97
C SER A 7 2.73 -30.85 -35.79
N SER A 8 1.88 -30.91 -36.82
CA SER A 8 0.61 -31.66 -36.76
C SER A 8 0.81 -33.17 -36.80
N ALA A 9 1.82 -33.67 -37.54
CA ALA A 9 2.14 -35.09 -37.63
C ALA A 9 2.70 -35.67 -36.31
N ILE A 10 3.46 -34.88 -35.54
CA ILE A 10 4.03 -35.32 -34.26
C ILE A 10 2.97 -35.36 -33.15
N LYS A 11 2.01 -34.42 -33.13
CA LYS A 11 0.89 -34.42 -32.16
C LYS A 11 -0.13 -35.54 -32.42
N ASN A 12 -0.41 -35.87 -33.67
CA ASN A 12 -1.37 -36.93 -33.98
C ASN A 12 -0.81 -38.34 -33.72
N ASN A 13 0.50 -38.55 -33.90
CA ASN A 13 1.12 -39.87 -33.70
C ASN A 13 1.34 -40.22 -32.21
N SER A 14 1.57 -39.22 -31.36
CA SER A 14 1.71 -39.42 -29.91
C SER A 14 0.37 -39.74 -29.24
N GLN A 15 -0.72 -39.07 -29.62
CA GLN A 15 -2.05 -39.34 -29.07
C GLN A 15 -2.59 -40.71 -29.46
N HIS A 16 -2.41 -41.13 -30.72
CA HIS A 16 -2.85 -42.44 -31.20
C HIS A 16 -2.11 -43.62 -30.52
N THR A 17 -0.84 -43.40 -30.14
CA THR A 17 -0.03 -44.40 -29.43
C THR A 17 -0.42 -44.49 -27.95
N ILE A 18 -0.72 -43.36 -27.31
CA ILE A 18 -1.23 -43.31 -25.92
C ILE A 18 -2.59 -44.01 -25.81
N ASP A 19 -3.49 -43.80 -26.79
CA ASP A 19 -4.82 -44.41 -26.79
C ASP A 19 -4.77 -45.92 -27.10
N MET A 20 -3.81 -46.39 -27.92
CA MET A 20 -3.54 -47.82 -28.12
C MET A 20 -3.00 -48.51 -26.86
N VAL A 21 -2.09 -47.86 -26.11
CA VAL A 21 -1.53 -48.41 -24.87
C VAL A 21 -2.61 -48.47 -23.77
N ARG A 22 -3.48 -47.45 -23.67
CA ARG A 22 -4.65 -47.46 -22.78
C ARG A 22 -5.64 -48.58 -23.14
N ALA A 23 -5.91 -48.79 -24.43
CA ALA A 23 -6.81 -49.85 -24.88
C ALA A 23 -6.26 -51.27 -24.64
N CYS A 24 -4.94 -51.48 -24.76
CA CYS A 24 -4.28 -52.74 -24.43
C CYS A 24 -4.25 -53.01 -22.92
N ALA A 25 -3.99 -51.98 -22.10
CA ALA A 25 -3.99 -52.09 -20.64
C ALA A 25 -5.40 -52.43 -20.09
N ILE A 26 -6.46 -51.81 -20.63
CA ILE A 26 -7.84 -52.05 -20.19
C ILE A 26 -8.33 -53.45 -20.60
N LYS A 27 -7.95 -53.96 -21.78
CA LYS A 27 -8.30 -55.33 -22.22
C LYS A 27 -7.60 -56.40 -21.40
N SER A 28 -6.33 -56.19 -21.01
CA SER A 28 -5.58 -57.16 -20.20
C SER A 28 -6.11 -57.25 -18.77
N VAL A 29 -6.49 -56.11 -18.17
CA VAL A 29 -7.10 -56.05 -16.83
C VAL A 29 -8.49 -56.71 -16.80
N LYS A 30 -9.33 -56.50 -17.83
CA LYS A 30 -10.64 -57.17 -17.93
C LYS A 30 -10.53 -58.70 -18.10
N ALA A 31 -9.53 -59.19 -18.84
CA ALA A 31 -9.32 -60.63 -19.02
C ALA A 31 -8.81 -61.33 -17.75
N GLN A 32 -7.96 -60.65 -16.96
CA GLN A 32 -7.44 -61.21 -15.71
C GLN A 32 -8.46 -61.15 -14.56
N MET A 33 -9.31 -60.11 -14.50
CA MET A 33 -10.39 -60.03 -13.49
C MET A 33 -11.48 -61.09 -13.68
N HIS A 34 -11.79 -61.47 -14.93
CA HIS A 34 -12.80 -62.51 -15.22
C HIS A 34 -12.33 -63.92 -14.84
N HIS A 35 -11.02 -64.17 -14.84
CA HIS A 35 -10.44 -65.46 -14.43
C HIS A 35 -10.27 -65.59 -12.90
N PHE A 36 -10.21 -64.46 -12.19
CA PHE A 36 -10.02 -64.40 -10.74
C PHE A 36 -11.32 -64.53 -9.92
N TRP A 37 -12.48 -64.25 -10.52
CA TRP A 37 -13.77 -64.29 -9.82
C TRP A 37 -14.35 -65.72 -9.62
N GLN A 38 -13.72 -66.75 -10.20
CA GLN A 38 -14.22 -68.14 -10.12
C GLN A 38 -13.58 -69.01 -9.04
N ASN A 39 -12.45 -68.63 -8.43
CA ASN A 39 -11.75 -69.50 -7.49
C ASN A 39 -11.27 -68.73 -6.25
N GLY A 40 -12.17 -68.57 -5.27
CA GLY A 40 -11.86 -67.94 -3.99
C GLY A 40 -10.80 -68.71 -3.19
N LYS A 41 -9.66 -68.06 -2.88
CA LYS A 41 -8.74 -68.39 -1.76
C LYS A 41 -7.84 -67.20 -1.41
N HIS A 42 -7.47 -67.13 -0.12
CA HIS A 42 -7.12 -65.94 0.67
C HIS A 42 -5.70 -65.31 0.48
N GLU A 43 -5.71 -63.97 0.45
CA GLU A 43 -4.81 -62.92 1.01
C GLU A 43 -3.27 -62.95 1.02
N VAL A 44 -2.54 -64.04 0.75
CA VAL A 44 -1.05 -63.98 0.88
C VAL A 44 -0.31 -63.69 -0.44
N HIS A 45 -0.94 -63.90 -1.60
CA HIS A 45 -0.30 -63.68 -2.91
C HIS A 45 -0.46 -62.25 -3.46
N LEU A 46 -1.36 -61.42 -2.90
CA LEU A 46 -1.56 -60.04 -3.37
C LEU A 46 -0.38 -59.12 -3.05
N CYS A 47 0.29 -59.29 -1.90
CA CYS A 47 1.40 -58.42 -1.48
C CYS A 47 2.67 -58.61 -2.34
N LEU A 48 2.98 -59.84 -2.77
CA LEU A 48 4.17 -60.12 -3.59
C LEU A 48 4.00 -59.69 -5.05
N ALA A 49 2.78 -59.77 -5.59
CA ALA A 49 2.48 -59.27 -6.94
C ALA A 49 2.47 -57.73 -7.00
N TRP A 50 1.99 -57.06 -5.93
CA TRP A 50 2.01 -55.60 -5.83
C TRP A 50 3.42 -55.03 -5.68
N SER A 51 4.31 -55.67 -4.90
CA SER A 51 5.69 -55.19 -4.74
C SER A 51 6.51 -55.33 -6.03
N ALA A 52 6.32 -56.42 -6.78
CA ALA A 52 6.97 -56.63 -8.08
C ALA A 52 6.46 -55.62 -9.14
N TYR A 53 5.17 -55.29 -9.12
CA TYR A 53 4.57 -54.32 -10.04
C TYR A 53 5.02 -52.87 -9.76
N ILE A 54 5.11 -52.46 -8.49
CA ILE A 54 5.65 -51.15 -8.11
C ILE A 54 7.13 -51.03 -8.50
N THR A 55 7.93 -52.09 -8.30
CA THR A 55 9.36 -52.10 -8.65
C THR A 55 9.59 -52.03 -10.17
N TYR A 56 8.71 -52.64 -10.97
CA TYR A 56 8.77 -52.54 -12.43
C TYR A 56 8.36 -51.15 -12.94
N ILE A 57 7.33 -50.53 -12.36
CA ILE A 57 6.90 -49.16 -12.72
C ILE A 57 7.96 -48.12 -12.36
N THR A 58 8.62 -48.25 -11.21
CA THR A 58 9.69 -47.31 -10.81
C THR A 58 10.95 -47.47 -11.66
N ALA A 59 11.33 -48.71 -12.02
CA ALA A 59 12.48 -48.96 -12.89
C ALA A 59 12.26 -48.47 -14.33
N VAL A 60 11.07 -48.71 -14.91
CA VAL A 60 10.73 -48.22 -16.27
C VAL A 60 10.53 -46.70 -16.28
N GLY A 61 9.98 -46.13 -15.21
CA GLY A 61 9.85 -44.68 -15.02
C GLY A 61 11.20 -43.96 -14.93
N PHE A 62 12.19 -44.55 -14.25
CA PHE A 62 13.54 -43.96 -14.13
C PHE A 62 14.31 -43.96 -15.45
N VAL A 63 14.21 -45.05 -16.23
CA VAL A 63 14.90 -45.17 -17.53
C VAL A 63 14.28 -44.26 -18.60
N TRP A 64 12.95 -44.05 -18.56
CA TRP A 64 12.28 -43.10 -19.45
C TRP A 64 12.55 -41.64 -19.06
N SER A 65 12.63 -41.33 -17.75
CA SER A 65 12.97 -39.99 -17.26
C SER A 65 14.40 -39.57 -17.63
N ALA A 66 15.37 -40.47 -17.51
CA ALA A 66 16.77 -40.19 -17.88
C ALA A 66 16.96 -39.94 -19.39
N LYS A 67 16.25 -40.68 -20.26
CA LYS A 67 16.34 -40.53 -21.72
C LYS A 67 15.54 -39.33 -22.26
N LEU A 68 14.50 -38.89 -21.54
CA LEU A 68 13.77 -37.66 -21.83
C LEU A 68 14.58 -36.42 -21.43
N HIS A 69 15.33 -36.50 -20.31
CA HIS A 69 16.20 -35.42 -19.85
C HIS A 69 17.37 -35.14 -20.82
N GLU A 70 17.98 -36.15 -21.43
CA GLU A 70 19.08 -35.94 -22.40
C GLU A 70 18.61 -35.36 -23.75
N ASN A 71 17.39 -35.65 -24.21
CA ASN A 71 16.86 -35.14 -25.48
C ASN A 71 16.08 -33.82 -25.36
N LEU A 72 15.64 -33.43 -24.15
CA LEU A 72 15.05 -32.11 -23.88
C LEU A 72 16.11 -31.05 -23.56
N ALA A 73 17.30 -31.44 -23.09
CA ALA A 73 18.38 -30.50 -22.78
C ALA A 73 18.96 -29.82 -24.05
N VAL A 74 19.02 -30.51 -25.18
CA VAL A 74 19.67 -30.00 -26.41
C VAL A 74 18.75 -29.10 -27.26
N GLY A 75 17.46 -29.01 -26.91
CA GLY A 75 16.46 -28.21 -27.65
C GLY A 75 15.94 -26.97 -26.93
N TYR A 76 16.28 -26.76 -25.65
CA TYR A 76 15.73 -25.69 -24.81
C TYR A 76 16.69 -24.51 -24.55
N GLU A 77 17.98 -24.64 -24.87
CA GLU A 77 18.96 -23.55 -24.66
C GLU A 77 18.81 -22.40 -25.68
N GLY A 78 18.07 -22.60 -26.78
CA GLY A 78 17.83 -21.58 -27.82
C GLY A 78 16.46 -20.90 -27.76
N LEU A 79 15.59 -21.24 -26.81
CA LEU A 79 14.21 -20.73 -26.71
C LEU A 79 13.85 -20.13 -25.34
N LEU A 80 14.77 -20.19 -24.38
CA LEU A 80 14.75 -19.33 -23.20
C LEU A 80 15.54 -18.07 -23.53
N SER A 81 14.90 -17.12 -24.21
CA SER A 81 15.26 -15.72 -24.00
C SER A 81 15.27 -15.51 -22.49
N SER A 82 16.41 -15.14 -21.92
CA SER A 82 16.50 -14.75 -20.52
C SER A 82 15.54 -13.60 -20.32
N ALA A 83 14.34 -13.87 -19.79
CA ALA A 83 13.49 -12.82 -19.27
C ALA A 83 14.37 -12.00 -18.31
N ALA A 84 14.48 -10.70 -18.55
CA ALA A 84 15.32 -9.84 -17.72
C ALA A 84 14.91 -10.03 -16.26
N ASP A 85 15.88 -10.39 -15.41
CA ASP A 85 15.63 -10.68 -14.00
C ASP A 85 15.86 -9.41 -13.18
N PHE A 86 14.82 -8.60 -13.00
CA PHE A 86 14.89 -7.35 -12.24
C PHE A 86 14.85 -7.62 -10.73
N PRO A 87 15.64 -6.95 -9.88
CA PRO A 87 15.61 -7.14 -8.43
C PRO A 87 14.21 -6.97 -7.82
N ARG A 88 13.93 -7.64 -6.69
CA ARG A 88 12.66 -7.40 -5.98
C ARG A 88 12.69 -6.04 -5.30
N ILE A 89 11.50 -5.46 -5.13
CA ILE A 89 11.25 -4.19 -4.46
C ILE A 89 10.28 -4.50 -3.31
N ALA A 90 10.77 -4.58 -2.07
CA ALA A 90 9.98 -5.03 -0.91
C ALA A 90 9.17 -6.32 -1.19
N GLY A 91 9.80 -7.34 -1.76
CA GLY A 91 9.18 -8.62 -2.12
C GLY A 91 8.42 -8.63 -3.45
N TYR A 92 7.98 -7.47 -3.98
CA TYR A 92 7.39 -7.35 -5.30
C TYR A 92 8.41 -7.64 -6.40
N LYS A 93 8.03 -8.43 -7.42
CA LYS A 93 8.91 -8.74 -8.55
C LYS A 93 8.47 -7.94 -9.79
N PRO A 94 9.18 -6.85 -10.15
CA PRO A 94 8.85 -6.10 -11.35
C PRO A 94 9.14 -6.93 -12.61
N THR A 95 8.42 -6.60 -13.67
CA THR A 95 8.54 -7.22 -15.00
C THR A 95 9.27 -6.33 -16.00
N THR A 96 9.59 -5.11 -15.59
CA THR A 96 10.21 -4.07 -16.40
C THR A 96 11.28 -3.34 -15.60
N ASP A 97 12.18 -2.66 -16.31
CA ASP A 97 13.21 -1.81 -15.71
C ASP A 97 12.62 -0.51 -15.19
N VAL A 98 12.70 -0.34 -13.86
CA VAL A 98 12.18 0.79 -13.08
C VAL A 98 13.20 1.35 -12.09
N GLU A 99 14.49 1.04 -12.25
CA GLU A 99 15.56 1.48 -11.34
C GLU A 99 15.59 3.01 -11.18
N GLU A 100 15.48 3.75 -12.30
CA GLU A 100 15.43 5.21 -12.27
C GLU A 100 14.26 5.76 -11.44
N VAL A 101 13.11 5.09 -11.44
CA VAL A 101 11.95 5.50 -10.63
C VAL A 101 12.12 5.09 -9.17
N LEU A 102 12.75 3.94 -8.93
CA LEU A 102 13.03 3.43 -7.59
C LEU A 102 13.95 4.39 -6.82
N ASP A 103 14.98 4.93 -7.48
CA ASP A 103 15.97 5.86 -6.92
C ASP A 103 15.45 7.30 -6.74
N GLN A 104 14.22 7.60 -7.17
CA GLN A 104 13.63 8.94 -6.97
C GLN A 104 13.42 9.28 -5.49
N ASP A 105 13.39 8.28 -4.60
CA ASP A 105 13.36 8.48 -3.16
C ASP A 105 14.61 9.18 -2.61
N LEU A 106 15.76 9.07 -3.27
CA LEU A 106 17.00 9.77 -2.90
C LEU A 106 16.86 11.30 -3.01
N ILE A 107 16.04 11.79 -3.94
CA ILE A 107 15.70 13.22 -4.05
C ILE A 107 14.87 13.66 -2.83
N GLN A 108 13.89 12.83 -2.43
CA GLN A 108 13.09 13.06 -1.25
C GLN A 108 13.93 12.97 0.04
N GLN A 109 14.89 12.05 0.10
CA GLN A 109 15.84 11.91 1.20
C GLN A 109 16.71 13.15 1.34
N LYS A 110 17.37 13.59 0.27
CA LYS A 110 18.19 14.80 0.28
C LYS A 110 17.38 16.03 0.69
N PHE A 111 16.12 16.15 0.25
CA PHE A 111 15.24 17.22 0.70
C PHE A 111 14.98 17.18 2.22
N GLN A 112 14.76 16.00 2.80
CA GLN A 112 14.57 15.83 4.25
C GLN A 112 15.85 16.07 5.05
N GLU A 113 17.02 15.73 4.51
CA GLU A 113 18.33 16.01 5.11
C GLU A 113 18.65 17.50 5.14
N ILE A 114 18.36 18.22 4.05
CA ILE A 114 18.50 19.68 3.98
C ILE A 114 17.58 20.33 5.01
N LEU A 115 16.31 19.91 5.05
CA LEU A 115 15.31 20.29 6.03
C LEU A 115 15.48 19.49 7.35
N GLY A 116 16.68 19.33 7.87
CA GLY A 116 16.96 18.39 8.97
C GLY A 116 17.21 19.02 10.33
N ASP A 117 17.49 20.34 10.37
CA ASP A 117 17.95 21.05 11.56
C ASP A 117 16.88 21.96 12.20
N GLU A 118 15.66 21.95 11.66
CA GLU A 118 14.48 22.66 12.18
C GLU A 118 14.60 24.21 12.13
N SER A 119 15.72 24.74 11.61
CA SER A 119 15.98 26.16 11.48
C SER A 119 15.28 26.81 10.29
N CYS A 120 15.14 28.14 10.31
CA CYS A 120 14.62 28.85 9.13
C CYS A 120 15.65 28.88 7.99
N SER A 121 16.94 28.78 8.29
CA SER A 121 18.01 28.70 7.30
C SER A 121 17.93 27.41 6.48
N SER A 122 17.64 26.27 7.13
CA SER A 122 17.42 25.01 6.40
C SER A 122 16.15 25.04 5.57
N VAL A 123 15.08 25.69 6.04
CA VAL A 123 13.87 25.89 5.24
C VAL A 123 14.15 26.72 3.98
N ASP A 124 14.96 27.78 4.06
CA ASP A 124 15.37 28.57 2.90
C ASP A 124 16.28 27.79 1.93
N ALA A 125 17.20 26.97 2.47
CA ALA A 125 18.01 26.04 1.69
C ALA A 125 17.15 24.96 1.01
N GLY A 126 16.15 24.43 1.72
CA GLY A 126 15.18 23.47 1.22
C GLY A 126 14.33 24.07 0.10
N LEU A 127 13.92 25.33 0.21
CA LEU A 127 13.25 26.05 -0.87
C LEU A 127 14.14 26.15 -2.12
N THR A 128 15.41 26.50 -1.95
CA THR A 128 16.37 26.58 -3.05
C THR A 128 16.54 25.22 -3.73
N TYR A 129 16.68 24.14 -2.95
CA TYR A 129 16.74 22.78 -3.49
C TYR A 129 15.45 22.40 -4.21
N TYR A 130 14.28 22.65 -3.61
CA TYR A 130 12.97 22.32 -4.16
C TYR A 130 12.69 23.01 -5.51
N GLU A 131 13.15 24.26 -5.67
CA GLU A 131 13.05 25.01 -6.93
C GLU A 131 14.13 24.63 -7.97
N GLY A 132 15.24 24.01 -7.54
CA GLY A 132 16.37 23.58 -8.38
C GLY A 132 16.52 22.06 -8.49
N ASP A 133 17.57 21.51 -7.89
CA ASP A 133 17.95 20.08 -7.97
C ASP A 133 16.84 19.11 -7.51
N GLY A 134 15.95 19.57 -6.63
CA GLY A 134 14.80 18.84 -6.10
C GLY A 134 13.52 19.01 -6.93
N SER A 135 13.61 19.59 -8.13
CA SER A 135 12.44 19.94 -8.96
C SER A 135 11.51 18.76 -9.31
N LEU A 136 11.94 17.50 -9.18
CA LEU A 136 11.04 16.35 -9.23
C LEU A 136 9.89 16.51 -8.22
N LEU A 137 10.20 16.85 -6.96
CA LEU A 137 9.21 17.00 -5.88
C LEU A 137 8.23 18.15 -6.17
N LYS A 138 8.72 19.20 -6.82
CA LYS A 138 7.91 20.33 -7.28
C LYS A 138 6.94 19.95 -8.39
N ASN A 139 7.35 19.05 -9.26
CA ASN A 139 6.59 18.70 -10.45
C ASN A 139 5.60 17.54 -10.25
N LEU A 140 5.51 16.96 -9.04
CA LEU A 140 4.57 15.88 -8.73
C LEU A 140 3.10 16.32 -8.91
N PRO A 141 2.22 15.45 -9.47
CA PRO A 141 2.55 14.16 -10.08
C PRO A 141 3.26 14.31 -11.43
N THR A 142 4.15 13.38 -11.78
CA THR A 142 4.97 13.46 -13.00
C THR A 142 4.18 13.16 -14.28
N TYR A 143 3.17 12.29 -14.20
CA TYR A 143 2.24 12.03 -15.29
C TYR A 143 1.02 12.93 -15.20
N LYS A 144 0.80 13.78 -16.22
CA LYS A 144 -0.27 14.80 -16.23
C LYS A 144 -1.25 14.73 -17.42
N GLU A 145 -1.00 13.84 -18.38
CA GLU A 145 -1.77 13.76 -19.64
C GLU A 145 -3.23 13.34 -19.40
N ASN A 146 -3.44 12.29 -18.61
CA ASN A 146 -4.77 11.82 -18.21
C ASN A 146 -4.88 11.78 -16.70
N LYS A 147 -5.94 12.41 -16.18
CA LYS A 147 -6.13 12.58 -14.74
C LYS A 147 -6.94 11.43 -14.16
N GLY A 148 -6.29 10.60 -13.37
CA GLY A 148 -6.96 9.51 -12.65
C GLY A 148 -7.96 9.96 -11.57
N ALA A 149 -8.83 9.04 -11.14
CA ALA A 149 -9.93 9.33 -10.22
C ALA A 149 -9.48 9.91 -8.86
N ILE A 150 -8.31 9.49 -8.37
CA ILE A 150 -7.75 9.97 -7.11
C ILE A 150 -7.29 11.42 -7.22
N TRP A 151 -6.51 11.77 -8.25
CA TRP A 151 -6.08 13.17 -8.42
C TRP A 151 -7.26 14.10 -8.66
N ASN A 152 -8.24 13.67 -9.47
CA ASN A 152 -9.51 14.38 -9.64
C ASN A 152 -10.19 14.70 -8.30
N LEU A 153 -10.24 13.74 -7.37
CA LEU A 153 -10.84 13.97 -6.05
C LEU A 153 -10.08 15.03 -5.25
N TYR A 154 -8.75 14.99 -5.25
CA TYR A 154 -7.93 15.93 -4.48
C TYR A 154 -8.01 17.33 -5.09
N GLU A 155 -7.98 17.45 -6.41
CA GLU A 155 -8.18 18.72 -7.11
C GLU A 155 -9.56 19.31 -6.83
N GLN A 156 -10.62 18.50 -6.86
CA GLN A 156 -11.96 18.99 -6.51
C GLN A 156 -12.05 19.47 -5.06
N TYR A 157 -11.33 18.83 -4.14
CA TYR A 157 -11.34 19.21 -2.73
C TYR A 157 -10.53 20.49 -2.47
N TYR A 158 -9.34 20.60 -3.07
CA TYR A 158 -8.41 21.71 -2.88
C TYR A 158 -8.62 22.86 -3.86
N GLY A 159 -9.40 22.67 -4.92
CA GLY A 159 -9.68 23.69 -5.93
C GLY A 159 -8.49 24.01 -6.85
N SER A 160 -7.42 23.20 -6.82
CA SER A 160 -6.24 23.40 -7.66
C SER A 160 -5.66 22.06 -8.13
N LYS A 161 -5.32 21.99 -9.42
CA LYS A 161 -4.55 20.86 -9.99
C LYS A 161 -3.11 20.85 -9.50
N ASP A 162 -2.59 22.00 -9.09
CA ASP A 162 -1.22 22.24 -8.64
C ASP A 162 -1.14 22.29 -7.10
N PHE A 163 -2.15 21.77 -6.39
CA PHE A 163 -2.24 21.85 -4.93
C PHE A 163 -1.02 21.27 -4.19
N CYS A 164 -0.34 20.29 -4.79
CA CYS A 164 0.90 19.71 -4.28
C CYS A 164 2.01 20.77 -4.17
N ASP A 165 2.34 21.44 -5.27
CA ASP A 165 3.34 22.53 -5.29
C ASP A 165 2.87 23.73 -4.47
N GLU A 166 1.59 24.09 -4.58
CA GLU A 166 1.05 25.22 -3.81
C GLU A 166 1.18 24.98 -2.30
N TRP A 167 0.87 23.77 -1.80
CA TRP A 167 1.03 23.45 -0.38
C TRP A 167 2.49 23.58 0.05
N VAL A 168 3.40 22.91 -0.66
CA VAL A 168 4.82 22.83 -0.29
C VAL A 168 5.50 24.19 -0.42
N THR A 169 5.29 24.90 -1.53
CA THR A 169 5.79 26.26 -1.73
C THR A 169 5.27 27.21 -0.64
N LYS A 170 4.00 27.10 -0.23
CA LYS A 170 3.47 27.93 0.87
C LYS A 170 4.05 27.52 2.22
N ALA A 171 4.28 26.24 2.49
CA ALA A 171 4.96 25.81 3.72
C ALA A 171 6.39 26.38 3.78
N LEU A 172 7.17 26.16 2.73
CA LEU A 172 8.55 26.63 2.61
C LEU A 172 8.67 28.15 2.64
N LYS A 173 7.67 28.91 2.18
CA LYS A 173 7.68 30.39 2.23
C LYS A 173 6.98 31.00 3.44
N GLY A 174 6.39 30.18 4.34
CA GLY A 174 5.57 30.68 5.45
C GLY A 174 4.30 31.42 4.96
N GLY A 175 3.69 30.96 3.88
CA GLY A 175 2.53 31.57 3.25
C GLY A 175 1.19 30.99 3.72
N VAL A 176 0.11 31.45 3.06
CA VAL A 176 -1.24 30.92 3.26
C VAL A 176 -1.67 30.13 2.02
N PHE A 177 -2.01 28.86 2.21
CA PHE A 177 -2.67 28.03 1.22
C PHE A 177 -4.20 28.12 1.43
N LYS A 178 -4.94 28.60 0.42
CA LYS A 178 -6.39 28.81 0.48
C LYS A 178 -7.08 27.90 -0.52
N PHE A 179 -8.22 27.34 -0.14
CA PHE A 179 -9.05 26.48 -0.98
C PHE A 179 -10.52 26.64 -0.57
N ASP A 180 -11.46 26.16 -1.40
CA ASP A 180 -12.89 26.37 -1.16
C ASP A 180 -13.38 25.85 0.19
N ASN A 181 -12.78 24.75 0.64
CA ASN A 181 -13.13 24.10 1.90
C ASN A 181 -12.36 24.63 3.12
N GLY A 182 -11.43 25.59 2.96
CA GLY A 182 -10.66 26.11 4.09
C GLY A 182 -9.39 26.90 3.75
N LYS A 183 -8.53 27.05 4.75
CA LYS A 183 -7.19 27.62 4.56
C LYS A 183 -6.22 27.06 5.58
N VAL A 184 -4.96 26.96 5.19
CA VAL A 184 -3.82 26.62 6.04
C VAL A 184 -2.86 27.81 6.02
N ASP A 185 -2.45 28.26 7.20
CA ASP A 185 -1.59 29.44 7.35
C ASP A 185 -0.27 29.01 8.01
N PHE A 186 0.75 28.78 7.18
CA PHE A 186 2.07 28.29 7.59
C PHE A 186 2.93 29.37 8.26
N SER A 187 2.47 30.63 8.31
CA SER A 187 3.09 31.68 9.12
C SER A 187 2.68 31.63 10.59
N LYS A 188 1.71 30.78 10.95
CA LYS A 188 1.02 30.79 12.25
C LYS A 188 1.13 29.48 12.99
N PHE A 189 2.33 29.10 13.36
CA PHE A 189 2.52 28.05 14.34
C PHE A 189 2.39 28.60 15.77
N PRO A 190 2.13 27.74 16.78
CA PRO A 190 2.24 28.11 18.20
C PRO A 190 3.52 28.88 18.55
N GLY A 191 4.59 28.59 17.80
CA GLY A 191 5.92 29.17 17.90
C GLY A 191 6.73 28.44 18.96
N ASN A 192 8.06 28.43 18.79
CA ASN A 192 8.99 27.94 19.80
C ASN A 192 8.56 28.45 21.16
N LEU A 193 8.50 27.55 22.14
CA LEU A 193 8.50 28.02 23.52
C LEU A 193 9.67 29.02 23.59
N GLY A 194 9.48 30.20 24.16
CA GLY A 194 10.60 31.10 24.53
C GLY A 194 11.46 30.46 25.65
N ASP A 195 11.52 29.14 25.63
CA ASP A 195 12.09 28.21 26.53
C ASP A 195 13.28 27.64 25.79
N LYS A 196 14.45 28.07 26.23
CA LYS A 196 15.77 27.50 25.97
C LYS A 196 15.84 25.96 26.10
N ASP A 197 14.79 25.34 26.64
CA ASP A 197 14.63 23.91 26.87
C ASP A 197 13.68 23.23 25.84
N ASP A 198 13.11 23.96 24.87
CA ASP A 198 12.41 23.40 23.70
C ASP A 198 13.41 23.17 22.56
N PRO A 199 13.75 21.90 22.23
CA PRO A 199 14.74 21.60 21.21
C PRO A 199 14.27 21.93 19.79
N ASP A 200 12.97 22.14 19.61
CA ASP A 200 12.34 22.35 18.30
C ASP A 200 12.80 23.69 17.69
N GLY A 201 13.30 23.67 16.44
CA GLY A 201 13.76 24.88 15.74
C GLY A 201 12.63 25.82 15.29
N GLU A 202 12.94 27.12 15.11
CA GLU A 202 11.96 28.20 14.83
C GLU A 202 11.03 27.91 13.63
N CYS A 203 11.48 27.10 12.68
CA CYS A 203 10.76 26.79 11.45
C CYS A 203 10.33 25.31 11.34
N VAL A 204 10.46 24.52 12.41
CA VAL A 204 10.08 23.09 12.45
C VAL A 204 8.68 22.81 11.88
N GLY A 205 7.69 23.66 12.19
CA GLY A 205 6.33 23.46 11.71
C GLY A 205 6.22 23.58 10.18
N ARG A 206 6.95 24.52 9.59
CA ARG A 206 7.01 24.71 8.13
C ARG A 206 7.77 23.57 7.46
N GLU A 207 8.89 23.21 8.06
CA GLU A 207 9.75 22.11 7.65
C GLU A 207 8.95 20.80 7.52
N GLU A 208 8.27 20.41 8.60
CA GLU A 208 7.51 19.16 8.67
C GLU A 208 6.31 19.19 7.71
N CYS A 209 5.66 20.34 7.54
CA CYS A 209 4.61 20.47 6.52
C CYS A 209 5.12 20.21 5.10
N ALA A 210 6.34 20.67 4.77
CA ALA A 210 6.94 20.45 3.46
C ALA A 210 7.36 18.98 3.28
N LYS A 211 8.12 18.41 4.23
CA LYS A 211 8.65 17.04 4.19
C LYS A 211 7.54 16.00 4.05
N LYS A 212 6.52 16.08 4.90
CA LYS A 212 5.43 15.09 4.93
C LYS A 212 4.51 15.26 3.72
N ALA A 213 4.30 16.49 3.24
CA ALA A 213 3.46 16.72 2.07
C ALA A 213 4.09 16.16 0.79
N THR A 214 5.38 16.41 0.52
CA THR A 214 6.05 15.88 -0.68
C THR A 214 6.08 14.35 -0.65
N ALA A 215 6.48 13.76 0.47
CA ALA A 215 6.61 12.31 0.61
C ALA A 215 5.26 11.59 0.58
N TYR A 216 4.28 12.08 1.33
CA TYR A 216 3.08 11.29 1.61
C TYR A 216 1.86 11.75 0.84
N ILE A 217 1.66 13.04 0.61
CA ILE A 217 0.50 13.53 -0.15
C ILE A 217 0.83 13.53 -1.64
N CYS A 218 1.87 14.26 -2.03
CA CYS A 218 2.27 14.40 -3.42
C CYS A 218 2.75 13.07 -3.99
N GLY A 219 3.54 12.33 -3.20
CA GLY A 219 3.96 10.98 -3.55
C GLY A 219 2.80 10.00 -3.74
N TYR A 220 1.80 10.02 -2.85
CA TYR A 220 0.56 9.25 -3.03
C TYR A 220 -0.15 9.58 -4.35
N ILE A 221 -0.31 10.86 -4.70
CA ILE A 221 -0.93 11.24 -5.98
C ILE A 221 -0.10 10.73 -7.16
N ASN A 222 1.23 10.79 -7.05
CA ASN A 222 2.14 10.30 -8.09
C ASN A 222 2.01 8.79 -8.32
N VAL A 223 1.96 7.99 -7.25
CA VAL A 223 1.70 6.54 -7.33
C VAL A 223 0.39 6.27 -8.08
N PHE A 224 -0.69 6.96 -7.71
CA PHE A 224 -1.98 6.77 -8.39
C PHE A 224 -2.02 7.29 -9.82
N GLN A 225 -1.19 8.26 -10.20
CA GLN A 225 -1.03 8.67 -11.60
C GLN A 225 -0.24 7.66 -12.42
N TYR A 226 0.77 6.98 -11.86
CA TYR A 226 1.41 5.85 -12.54
C TYR A 226 0.42 4.70 -12.76
N LEU A 227 -0.42 4.40 -11.77
CA LEU A 227 -1.49 3.39 -11.92
C LEU A 227 -2.52 3.80 -12.98
N GLU A 228 -2.89 5.07 -13.05
CA GLU A 228 -3.76 5.60 -14.12
C GLU A 228 -3.10 5.42 -15.49
N LYS A 229 -1.84 5.84 -15.62
CA LYS A 229 -1.06 5.71 -16.85
C LYS A 229 -1.03 4.27 -17.34
N ALA A 230 -0.85 3.30 -16.44
CA ALA A 230 -0.87 1.89 -16.79
C ALA A 230 -2.19 1.47 -17.44
N VAL A 231 -3.33 1.90 -16.90
CA VAL A 231 -4.64 1.57 -17.45
C VAL A 231 -4.90 2.29 -18.78
N VAL A 232 -4.60 3.58 -18.86
CA VAL A 232 -4.74 4.36 -20.10
C VAL A 232 -3.94 3.72 -21.24
N LYS A 233 -2.73 3.23 -20.96
CA LYS A 233 -1.89 2.56 -21.96
C LYS A 233 -2.47 1.26 -22.49
N ILE A 234 -3.29 0.56 -21.69
CA ILE A 234 -4.07 -0.59 -22.17
C ILE A 234 -5.19 -0.11 -23.09
N GLU A 235 -5.93 0.92 -22.67
CA GLU A 235 -7.09 1.48 -23.39
C GLU A 235 -6.69 2.09 -24.75
N GLU A 236 -5.50 2.68 -24.85
CA GLU A 236 -4.92 3.21 -26.09
C GLU A 236 -4.50 2.12 -27.09
N GLY A 237 -4.56 0.84 -26.70
CA GLY A 237 -4.35 -0.29 -27.61
C GLY A 237 -2.88 -0.55 -27.95
N GLU A 238 -1.93 -0.21 -27.07
CA GLU A 238 -0.49 -0.49 -27.23
C GLU A 238 -0.12 -1.99 -27.09
N GLY A 239 -0.94 -2.91 -27.65
CA GLY A 239 -0.62 -4.34 -27.78
C GLY A 239 -0.98 -5.21 -26.58
N CYS A 240 -1.83 -4.73 -25.66
CA CYS A 240 -2.28 -5.51 -24.50
C CYS A 240 -3.43 -6.47 -24.78
N VAL A 241 -4.30 -6.13 -25.73
CA VAL A 241 -5.41 -6.99 -26.14
C VAL A 241 -4.84 -8.19 -26.92
N GLU A 242 -5.20 -9.41 -26.53
CA GLU A 242 -4.71 -10.68 -27.11
C GLU A 242 -3.20 -10.98 -26.94
N GLN A 243 -2.49 -10.33 -26.00
CA GLN A 243 -1.03 -10.50 -25.80
C GLN A 243 -0.16 -10.17 -27.04
N LYS A 244 -0.71 -9.45 -28.02
CA LYS A 244 0.00 -9.04 -29.25
C LYS A 244 0.83 -7.78 -28.98
N GLY A 245 1.92 -7.91 -28.22
CA GLY A 245 2.85 -6.78 -27.98
C GLY A 245 3.47 -6.72 -26.59
N GLY A 246 3.09 -7.61 -25.66
CA GLY A 246 3.77 -7.80 -24.37
C GLY A 246 3.42 -6.80 -23.27
N CYS A 247 2.53 -5.84 -23.51
CA CYS A 247 2.11 -4.82 -22.52
C CYS A 247 3.23 -3.98 -21.90
N THR A 248 4.42 -3.89 -22.51
CA THR A 248 5.62 -3.36 -21.84
C THR A 248 5.45 -1.94 -21.29
N THR A 249 4.81 -1.01 -22.03
CA THR A 249 4.59 0.37 -21.55
C THR A 249 3.63 0.42 -20.35
N ALA A 250 2.53 -0.34 -20.42
CA ALA A 250 1.54 -0.42 -19.35
C ALA A 250 2.12 -1.09 -18.10
N SER A 251 2.83 -2.21 -18.28
CA SER A 251 3.57 -2.90 -17.21
C SER A 251 4.63 -2.00 -16.60
N LYS A 252 5.39 -1.24 -17.40
CA LYS A 252 6.38 -0.29 -16.89
C LYS A 252 5.75 0.83 -16.07
N ALA A 253 4.62 1.37 -16.50
CA ALA A 253 3.88 2.35 -15.70
C ALA A 253 3.39 1.75 -14.36
N TRP A 254 2.90 0.50 -14.37
CA TRP A 254 2.47 -0.19 -13.15
C TRP A 254 3.65 -0.47 -12.21
N ASP A 255 4.73 -1.05 -12.71
CA ASP A 255 5.96 -1.30 -11.94
C ASP A 255 6.56 0.00 -11.38
N SER A 256 6.48 1.10 -12.15
CA SER A 256 6.92 2.43 -11.69
C SER A 256 6.09 2.95 -10.52
N ALA A 257 4.79 2.62 -10.46
CA ALA A 257 3.96 2.96 -9.31
C ALA A 257 4.46 2.25 -8.03
N VAL A 258 4.84 0.98 -8.14
CA VAL A 258 5.39 0.20 -7.02
C VAL A 258 6.76 0.72 -6.61
N ALA A 259 7.64 0.97 -7.58
CA ALA A 259 8.97 1.52 -7.34
C ALA A 259 8.91 2.85 -6.60
N PHE A 260 8.04 3.78 -7.03
CA PHE A 260 7.87 5.07 -6.35
C PHE A 260 7.21 4.93 -4.97
N PHE A 261 6.26 4.00 -4.82
CA PHE A 261 5.59 3.74 -3.55
C PHE A 261 6.57 3.23 -2.47
N VAL A 262 7.48 2.34 -2.85
CA VAL A 262 8.46 1.70 -1.95
C VAL A 262 9.70 2.57 -1.76
N GLY A 263 10.37 2.97 -2.83
CA GLY A 263 11.67 3.64 -2.80
C GLY A 263 12.85 2.67 -2.64
N SER A 264 14.02 3.07 -3.15
CA SER A 264 15.25 2.27 -3.12
C SER A 264 15.71 1.93 -1.69
N ALA A 265 15.46 2.82 -0.72
CA ALA A 265 15.92 2.68 0.66
C ALA A 265 15.32 1.48 1.42
N GLU A 266 14.15 0.98 1.00
CA GLU A 266 13.49 -0.18 1.63
C GLU A 266 14.12 -1.53 1.21
N GLY A 267 14.93 -1.52 0.14
CA GLY A 267 15.63 -2.68 -0.37
C GLY A 267 14.72 -3.82 -0.88
N VAL A 268 15.30 -5.02 -0.92
CA VAL A 268 14.72 -6.19 -1.59
C VAL A 268 13.53 -6.77 -0.83
N ASP A 269 13.59 -6.77 0.51
CA ASP A 269 12.60 -7.42 1.38
C ASP A 269 11.63 -6.45 2.04
N GLY A 270 11.94 -5.15 2.08
CA GLY A 270 11.09 -4.13 2.70
C GLY A 270 10.95 -4.27 4.21
N ASN A 271 11.82 -5.08 4.83
CA ASN A 271 11.90 -5.23 6.27
C ASN A 271 12.73 -4.09 6.85
N ASN A 272 12.27 -3.50 7.96
CA ASN A 272 13.04 -2.47 8.64
C ASN A 272 14.09 -3.11 9.56
N THR A 273 15.23 -2.46 9.71
CA THR A 273 16.25 -2.84 10.70
C THR A 273 15.96 -2.12 12.03
N GLY A 274 15.99 -2.87 13.15
CA GLY A 274 15.77 -2.35 14.50
C GLY A 274 14.60 -3.00 15.24
N GLY A 275 14.75 -3.23 16.56
CA GLY A 275 13.69 -3.77 17.43
C GLY A 275 12.72 -2.71 17.95
N PRO A 276 11.66 -3.10 18.70
CA PRO A 276 10.72 -2.16 19.32
C PRO A 276 11.45 -1.09 20.16
N GLY A 277 11.04 0.18 20.06
CA GLY A 277 11.64 1.28 20.83
C GLY A 277 12.99 1.82 20.33
N ASN A 278 13.70 1.11 19.44
CA ASN A 278 14.89 1.64 18.76
C ASN A 278 14.47 2.28 17.44
N GLY A 279 15.00 3.47 17.13
CA GLY A 279 14.68 4.24 15.93
C GLY A 279 15.08 3.52 14.64
N GLY A 280 14.22 2.62 14.16
CA GLY A 280 14.46 1.83 12.96
C GLY A 280 14.74 2.72 11.75
N GLN A 281 15.61 2.22 10.86
CA GLN A 281 15.87 2.89 9.59
C GLN A 281 14.68 2.60 8.66
N TYR A 282 13.91 3.64 8.37
CA TYR A 282 12.81 3.62 7.40
C TYR A 282 13.22 4.37 6.14
N GLY A 283 12.65 4.01 5.00
CA GLY A 283 12.74 4.83 3.80
C GLY A 283 12.01 6.17 3.93
N THR A 284 11.91 6.87 2.79
CA THR A 284 11.35 8.22 2.74
C THR A 284 10.00 8.31 2.03
N GLN A 285 9.60 7.25 1.32
CA GLN A 285 8.38 7.18 0.53
C GLN A 285 7.16 6.71 1.33
N PHE A 286 6.02 6.55 0.66
CA PHE A 286 4.76 6.19 1.29
C PHE A 286 4.81 4.84 2.03
N TYR A 287 5.59 3.88 1.55
CA TYR A 287 5.81 2.60 2.24
C TYR A 287 6.29 2.81 3.68
N ALA A 288 7.32 3.64 3.88
CA ALA A 288 7.83 4.00 5.21
C ALA A 288 6.76 4.61 6.13
N LEU A 289 5.76 5.31 5.60
CA LEU A 289 4.67 5.82 6.43
C LEU A 289 3.83 4.68 7.01
N GLY A 290 3.51 3.66 6.19
CA GLY A 290 2.80 2.47 6.65
C GLY A 290 3.48 1.82 7.84
N ASP A 291 4.80 1.61 7.74
CA ASP A 291 5.58 0.93 8.75
C ASP A 291 5.74 1.78 10.03
N LYS A 292 6.01 3.08 9.89
CA LYS A 292 6.03 4.02 11.04
C LYS A 292 4.70 4.05 11.79
N ARG A 293 3.57 3.94 11.10
CA ARG A 293 2.24 3.96 11.73
C ARG A 293 1.82 2.60 12.26
N CYS A 294 2.30 1.50 11.69
CA CYS A 294 1.93 0.18 12.17
C CYS A 294 2.42 -0.06 13.59
N ASP A 295 3.62 0.43 13.88
CA ASP A 295 4.24 0.37 15.19
C ASP A 295 3.42 1.16 16.23
N ASP A 296 3.08 2.41 15.89
CA ASP A 296 2.23 3.28 16.71
C ASP A 296 0.84 2.65 17.01
N PHE A 297 0.31 1.81 16.11
CA PHE A 297 -1.07 1.30 16.17
C PHE A 297 -1.19 -0.21 16.40
N ARG A 298 -0.06 -0.91 16.60
CA ARG A 298 0.03 -2.39 16.67
C ARG A 298 -0.62 -3.10 15.48
N THR A 299 -0.31 -2.64 14.28
CA THR A 299 -0.81 -3.21 13.02
C THR A 299 0.31 -3.70 12.10
N CYS A 300 1.49 -4.03 12.67
CA CYS A 300 2.59 -4.61 11.92
C CYS A 300 2.38 -6.11 11.66
N GLY A 301 3.13 -6.65 10.70
CA GLY A 301 3.17 -8.07 10.40
C GLY A 301 1.96 -8.61 9.66
N ALA A 302 2.03 -9.90 9.30
CA ALA A 302 1.01 -10.56 8.50
C ALA A 302 -0.36 -10.68 9.20
N THR A 303 -0.39 -10.70 10.53
CA THR A 303 -1.60 -10.73 11.35
C THR A 303 -2.16 -9.34 11.63
N GLY A 304 -1.31 -8.31 11.67
CA GLY A 304 -1.72 -6.93 11.95
C GLY A 304 -2.10 -6.70 13.42
N ASP A 305 -1.43 -7.38 14.35
CA ASP A 305 -1.71 -7.36 15.79
C ASP A 305 -0.44 -7.17 16.65
N THR A 306 0.66 -6.74 16.03
CA THR A 306 1.98 -6.60 16.65
C THR A 306 2.57 -5.20 16.38
N ALA A 307 3.50 -4.76 17.23
CA ALA A 307 4.36 -3.59 17.04
C ALA A 307 5.78 -3.97 16.59
N ASP A 308 5.97 -5.18 16.06
CA ASP A 308 7.27 -5.64 15.59
C ASP A 308 7.68 -4.91 14.31
N ARG A 309 8.49 -3.86 14.51
CA ARG A 309 9.07 -3.00 13.47
C ARG A 309 9.93 -3.75 12.47
N SER A 310 10.44 -4.94 12.80
CA SER A 310 11.24 -5.75 11.86
C SER A 310 10.40 -6.32 10.71
N THR A 311 9.07 -6.22 10.81
CA THR A 311 8.13 -6.65 9.79
C THR A 311 7.37 -5.48 9.18
N PRO A 312 7.01 -5.54 7.89
CA PRO A 312 6.21 -4.50 7.26
C PRO A 312 4.83 -4.36 7.91
N SER A 313 4.23 -3.20 7.75
CA SER A 313 2.84 -2.94 8.12
C SER A 313 1.88 -3.88 7.40
N LYS A 314 0.79 -4.26 8.07
CA LYS A 314 -0.28 -5.05 7.43
C LYS A 314 -0.83 -4.34 6.20
N ALA A 315 -0.91 -3.02 6.21
CA ALA A 315 -1.33 -2.21 5.07
C ALA A 315 -0.36 -2.37 3.88
N ASN A 316 0.96 -2.30 4.09
CA ASN A 316 1.96 -2.52 3.05
C ASN A 316 1.92 -3.93 2.48
N ILE A 317 1.82 -4.95 3.35
CA ILE A 317 1.68 -6.36 2.91
C ILE A 317 0.46 -6.52 2.00
N LEU A 318 -0.68 -5.95 2.37
CA LEU A 318 -1.90 -6.01 1.56
C LEU A 318 -1.76 -5.23 0.25
N MET A 319 -1.13 -4.05 0.28
CA MET A 319 -0.88 -3.25 -0.94
C MET A 319 0.06 -3.96 -1.91
N LEU A 320 1.17 -4.55 -1.45
CA LEU A 320 2.10 -5.32 -2.29
C LEU A 320 1.41 -6.53 -2.93
N GLY A 321 0.56 -7.24 -2.18
CA GLY A 321 -0.26 -8.31 -2.74
C GLY A 321 -1.26 -7.83 -3.79
N LEU A 322 -1.80 -6.61 -3.64
CA LEU A 322 -2.66 -5.98 -4.64
C LEU A 322 -1.89 -5.46 -5.85
N PHE A 323 -0.69 -4.92 -5.66
CA PHE A 323 0.22 -4.54 -6.75
C PHE A 323 0.57 -5.75 -7.61
N GLN A 324 0.85 -6.91 -7.01
CA GLN A 324 1.11 -8.15 -7.75
C GLN A 324 -0.11 -8.61 -8.55
N GLN A 325 -1.31 -8.57 -7.96
CA GLN A 325 -2.56 -8.91 -8.66
C GLN A 325 -2.83 -7.96 -9.83
N GLY A 326 -2.61 -6.66 -9.61
CA GLY A 326 -2.86 -5.67 -10.63
C GLY A 326 -1.83 -5.72 -11.75
N ALA A 327 -0.56 -6.05 -11.47
CA ALA A 327 0.44 -6.31 -12.50
C ALA A 327 -0.03 -7.43 -13.46
N SER A 328 -0.60 -8.50 -12.91
CA SER A 328 -1.22 -9.57 -13.72
C SER A 328 -2.42 -9.09 -14.53
N ALA A 329 -3.28 -8.24 -13.96
CA ALA A 329 -4.42 -7.65 -14.67
C ALA A 329 -3.96 -6.72 -15.80
N ILE A 330 -2.94 -5.90 -15.56
CA ILE A 330 -2.34 -5.00 -16.56
C ILE A 330 -1.75 -5.80 -17.71
N TYR A 331 -0.96 -6.83 -17.39
CA TYR A 331 -0.38 -7.73 -18.40
C TYR A 331 -1.44 -8.46 -19.24
N ALA A 332 -2.59 -8.79 -18.63
CA ALA A 332 -3.71 -9.43 -19.33
C ALA A 332 -4.60 -8.44 -20.11
N GLY A 333 -4.37 -7.12 -20.00
CA GLY A 333 -5.24 -6.11 -20.57
C GLY A 333 -6.63 -6.02 -19.89
N ASP A 334 -6.78 -6.57 -18.68
CA ASP A 334 -8.05 -6.56 -17.94
C ASP A 334 -8.24 -5.23 -17.19
N VAL A 335 -8.69 -4.22 -17.94
CA VAL A 335 -8.97 -2.87 -17.44
C VAL A 335 -9.96 -2.90 -16.27
N THR A 336 -11.02 -3.71 -16.35
CA THR A 336 -12.07 -3.75 -15.32
C THR A 336 -11.49 -4.21 -13.98
N ASN A 337 -10.72 -5.30 -14.00
CA ASN A 337 -10.08 -5.80 -12.79
C ASN A 337 -8.95 -4.87 -12.30
N ALA A 338 -8.16 -4.29 -13.21
CA ALA A 338 -7.13 -3.32 -12.85
C ALA A 338 -7.72 -2.12 -12.09
N ARG A 339 -8.83 -1.53 -12.58
CA ARG A 339 -9.55 -0.44 -11.89
C ARG A 339 -10.06 -0.87 -10.52
N ALA A 340 -10.60 -2.08 -10.39
CA ALA A 340 -11.06 -2.62 -9.10
C ALA A 340 -9.90 -2.81 -8.10
N ILE A 341 -8.73 -3.22 -8.58
CA ILE A 341 -7.52 -3.40 -7.75
C ILE A 341 -6.97 -2.04 -7.30
N ILE A 342 -6.87 -1.04 -8.20
CA ILE A 342 -6.45 0.34 -7.85
C ILE A 342 -7.30 0.88 -6.69
N LYS A 343 -8.61 0.63 -6.73
CA LYS A 343 -9.51 1.03 -5.66
C LYS A 343 -9.23 0.32 -4.33
N LYS A 344 -8.89 -0.97 -4.34
CA LYS A 344 -8.47 -1.71 -3.13
C LYS A 344 -7.14 -1.19 -2.59
N ILE A 345 -6.19 -0.83 -3.46
CA ILE A 345 -4.92 -0.20 -3.06
C ILE A 345 -5.21 1.12 -2.35
N ASN A 346 -6.13 1.94 -2.89
CA ASN A 346 -6.51 3.20 -2.26
C ASN A 346 -7.09 3.03 -0.84
N ILE A 347 -7.91 2.01 -0.64
CA ILE A 347 -8.48 1.70 0.69
C ILE A 347 -7.35 1.41 1.69
N GLN A 348 -6.33 0.64 1.30
CA GLN A 348 -5.20 0.34 2.18
C GLN A 348 -4.29 1.56 2.38
N ALA A 349 -4.05 2.36 1.34
CA ALA A 349 -3.25 3.58 1.43
C ALA A 349 -3.87 4.65 2.35
N ALA A 350 -5.20 4.64 2.53
CA ALA A 350 -5.87 5.54 3.47
C ALA A 350 -5.61 5.22 4.95
N VAL A 351 -5.27 3.96 5.29
CA VAL A 351 -5.01 3.51 6.67
C VAL A 351 -3.90 4.34 7.35
N PRO A 352 -2.67 4.43 6.81
CA PRO A 352 -1.61 5.20 7.44
C PRO A 352 -1.90 6.70 7.58
N PHE A 353 -2.62 7.30 6.64
CA PHE A 353 -3.06 8.70 6.77
C PHE A 353 -4.00 8.89 7.97
N ILE A 354 -4.96 7.99 8.13
CA ILE A 354 -5.90 8.03 9.26
C ILE A 354 -5.16 7.78 10.58
N GLN A 355 -4.28 6.78 10.63
CA GLN A 355 -3.44 6.50 11.79
C GLN A 355 -2.60 7.73 12.19
N GLY A 356 -1.87 8.34 11.25
CA GLY A 356 -1.11 9.56 11.51
C GLY A 356 -1.99 10.70 12.01
N THR A 357 -3.14 10.91 11.38
CA THR A 357 -4.11 11.93 11.80
C THR A 357 -4.59 11.70 13.24
N LEU A 358 -4.93 10.46 13.60
CA LEU A 358 -5.41 10.11 14.93
C LEU A 358 -4.32 10.26 16.00
N ARG A 359 -3.07 9.87 15.70
CA ARG A 359 -1.93 10.04 16.62
C ARG A 359 -1.73 11.50 17.00
N TYR A 360 -1.60 12.38 16.02
CA TYR A 360 -1.37 13.80 16.31
C TYR A 360 -2.63 14.50 16.84
N ALA A 361 -3.84 14.07 16.46
CA ALA A 361 -5.05 14.56 17.11
C ALA A 361 -5.10 14.22 18.61
N TYR A 362 -4.60 13.05 18.99
CA TYR A 362 -4.47 12.65 20.39
C TYR A 362 -3.46 13.55 21.11
N ARG A 363 -2.22 13.66 20.60
CA ARG A 363 -1.17 14.52 21.18
C ARG A 363 -1.58 15.97 21.37
N LEU A 364 -2.13 16.58 20.31
CA LEU A 364 -2.64 17.96 20.36
C LEU A 364 -3.81 18.12 21.35
N GLY A 365 -4.58 17.05 21.59
CA GLY A 365 -5.62 17.01 22.62
C GLY A 365 -5.06 16.94 24.04
N GLN A 366 -3.85 16.42 24.23
CA GLN A 366 -3.17 16.34 25.52
C GLN A 366 -2.53 17.65 25.96
N ALA A 367 -2.37 18.62 25.06
CA ALA A 367 -1.91 19.96 25.41
C ALA A 367 -2.82 20.67 26.43
N LYS A 368 -4.09 20.25 26.59
CA LYS A 368 -5.01 20.69 27.68
C LYS A 368 -5.09 22.22 27.89
N GLY A 369 -5.03 22.99 26.81
CA GLY A 369 -5.07 24.46 26.85
C GLY A 369 -3.71 25.15 26.80
N ASN A 370 -2.62 24.39 26.91
CA ASN A 370 -1.25 24.87 26.69
C ASN A 370 -0.95 24.96 25.19
N LYS A 371 0.14 25.65 24.84
CA LYS A 371 0.63 25.66 23.46
C LYS A 371 1.14 24.26 23.09
N PRO A 372 0.67 23.64 21.99
CA PRO A 372 1.25 22.40 21.50
C PRO A 372 2.58 22.65 20.77
N LYS A 373 3.34 21.59 20.52
CA LYS A 373 4.56 21.64 19.70
C LYS A 373 4.25 21.91 18.24
N ASP A 374 5.09 22.70 17.59
CA ASP A 374 4.91 23.09 16.19
C ASP A 374 4.98 21.86 15.25
N LYS A 375 5.88 20.92 15.55
CA LYS A 375 5.99 19.61 14.87
C LYS A 375 4.69 18.82 14.90
N GLU A 376 4.03 18.72 16.05
CA GLU A 376 2.78 17.97 16.19
C GLU A 376 1.63 18.63 15.43
N VAL A 377 1.58 19.96 15.41
CA VAL A 377 0.61 20.74 14.62
C VAL A 377 0.81 20.49 13.13
N ALA A 378 2.07 20.53 12.68
CA ALA A 378 2.44 20.33 11.28
C ALA A 378 2.13 18.91 10.80
N GLU A 379 2.59 17.90 11.52
CA GLU A 379 2.37 16.49 11.15
C GLU A 379 0.87 16.15 11.19
N GLY A 380 0.15 16.54 12.26
CA GLY A 380 -1.29 16.28 12.36
C GLY A 380 -2.12 16.95 11.27
N GLY A 381 -1.83 18.20 10.93
CA GLY A 381 -2.50 18.91 9.85
C GLY A 381 -2.18 18.34 8.47
N THR A 382 -0.94 17.89 8.25
CA THR A 382 -0.49 17.35 6.96
C THR A 382 -1.00 15.92 6.73
N PHE A 383 -0.97 15.05 7.74
CA PHE A 383 -1.62 13.73 7.63
C PHE A 383 -3.13 13.87 7.40
N LEU A 384 -3.77 14.83 8.08
CA LEU A 384 -5.17 15.12 7.81
C LEU A 384 -5.36 15.55 6.36
N ALA A 385 -4.53 16.43 5.82
CA ALA A 385 -4.62 16.87 4.42
C ALA A 385 -4.54 15.70 3.43
N GLY A 386 -3.79 14.64 3.76
CA GLY A 386 -3.82 13.37 3.03
C GLY A 386 -5.16 12.63 3.13
N ALA A 387 -5.75 12.50 4.32
CA ALA A 387 -7.02 11.78 4.52
C ALA A 387 -8.29 12.57 4.09
N LEU A 388 -8.20 13.90 4.06
CA LEU A 388 -9.36 14.79 4.06
C LEU A 388 -10.22 14.70 2.79
N PRO A 389 -9.66 14.61 1.56
CA PRO A 389 -10.47 14.48 0.34
C PRO A 389 -11.30 13.19 0.32
N GLN A 390 -10.76 12.07 0.82
CA GLN A 390 -11.49 10.81 0.91
C GLN A 390 -12.62 10.88 1.94
N LEU A 391 -12.35 11.46 3.11
CA LEU A 391 -13.40 11.70 4.11
C LEU A 391 -14.45 12.68 3.60
N TRP A 392 -14.07 13.71 2.85
CA TRP A 392 -15.01 14.69 2.27
C TRP A 392 -15.92 14.07 1.21
N LYS A 393 -15.40 13.16 0.38
CA LYS A 393 -16.19 12.36 -0.56
C LYS A 393 -17.27 11.55 0.18
N CYS A 394 -16.91 10.98 1.32
CA CYS A 394 -17.84 10.22 2.16
C CYS A 394 -18.84 11.10 2.91
N ASP A 395 -18.34 12.16 3.56
CA ASP A 395 -19.15 13.06 4.36
C ASP A 395 -18.48 14.44 4.55
N LYS A 396 -19.03 15.46 3.90
CA LYS A 396 -18.55 16.84 3.98
C LYS A 396 -18.61 17.42 5.40
N LYS A 397 -19.57 16.97 6.23
CA LYS A 397 -19.72 17.43 7.61
C LYS A 397 -18.64 16.83 8.50
N ALA A 398 -18.33 15.54 8.36
CA ALA A 398 -17.22 14.89 9.05
C ALA A 398 -15.89 15.56 8.69
N ALA A 399 -15.63 15.77 7.39
CA ALA A 399 -14.44 16.47 6.90
C ALA A 399 -14.29 17.87 7.52
N LYS A 400 -15.38 18.65 7.57
CA LYS A 400 -15.38 19.99 8.20
C LYS A 400 -15.15 19.93 9.71
N ILE A 401 -15.62 18.88 10.40
CA ILE A 401 -15.37 18.69 11.82
C ILE A 401 -13.88 18.45 12.04
N VAL A 402 -13.28 17.46 11.38
CA VAL A 402 -11.87 17.12 11.59
C VAL A 402 -10.94 18.25 11.17
N PHE A 403 -11.23 18.94 10.07
CA PHE A 403 -10.44 20.09 9.62
C PHE A 403 -10.35 21.17 10.70
N LYS A 404 -11.46 21.50 11.36
CA LYS A 404 -11.46 22.49 12.46
C LYS A 404 -10.67 22.06 13.69
N GLU A 405 -10.49 20.77 13.90
CA GLU A 405 -9.74 20.25 15.04
C GLU A 405 -8.23 20.22 14.79
N LEU A 406 -7.78 20.19 13.52
CA LEU A 406 -6.36 20.10 13.16
C LEU A 406 -5.89 21.19 12.17
N GLN A 407 -6.65 22.28 12.06
CA GLN A 407 -6.32 23.37 11.14
C GLN A 407 -5.05 24.09 11.59
N ILE A 408 -3.96 23.88 10.85
CA ILE A 408 -2.70 24.64 10.93
C ILE A 408 -3.01 26.14 10.77
N GLY A 409 -2.44 26.96 11.66
CA GLY A 409 -2.67 28.40 11.67
C GLY A 409 -3.93 28.86 12.41
N SER A 410 -4.71 27.94 13.00
CA SER A 410 -5.91 28.28 13.74
C SER A 410 -5.63 28.60 15.22
N LYS A 411 -6.32 29.62 15.75
CA LYS A 411 -6.26 29.96 17.19
C LYS A 411 -6.68 28.81 18.10
N LYS A 412 -7.47 27.86 17.60
CA LYS A 412 -7.95 26.72 18.36
C LYS A 412 -6.82 25.72 18.60
N VAL A 413 -6.14 25.31 17.53
CA VAL A 413 -5.03 24.36 17.60
C VAL A 413 -3.88 24.99 18.40
N ASN A 414 -3.49 26.24 18.09
CA ASN A 414 -2.36 26.90 18.76
C ASN A 414 -2.59 27.18 20.26
N LYS A 415 -3.83 27.01 20.76
CA LYS A 415 -4.16 27.11 22.19
C LYS A 415 -4.37 25.74 22.83
N GLY A 416 -3.96 24.64 22.19
CA GLY A 416 -4.12 23.27 22.69
C GLY A 416 -5.58 22.90 22.95
N LYS A 417 -6.50 23.37 22.11
CA LYS A 417 -7.95 23.13 22.25
C LYS A 417 -8.49 22.10 21.26
N THR A 418 -7.61 21.31 20.65
CA THR A 418 -7.98 20.18 19.80
C THR A 418 -8.79 19.17 20.59
N ASN A 419 -9.91 18.72 20.03
CA ASN A 419 -10.75 17.70 20.65
C ASN A 419 -10.57 16.37 19.92
N PHE A 420 -9.68 15.53 20.44
CA PHE A 420 -9.39 14.21 19.89
C PHE A 420 -10.65 13.37 19.64
N LYS A 421 -11.60 13.33 20.58
CA LYS A 421 -12.82 12.53 20.47
C LYS A 421 -13.65 12.90 19.23
N LYS A 422 -13.68 14.18 18.85
CA LYS A 422 -14.37 14.61 17.61
C LYS A 422 -13.66 14.10 16.36
N VAL A 423 -12.32 14.07 16.36
CA VAL A 423 -11.54 13.53 15.26
C VAL A 423 -11.77 12.04 15.12
N LEU A 424 -11.58 11.30 16.23
CA LEU A 424 -11.81 9.86 16.29
C LEU A 424 -13.20 9.47 15.79
N LYS A 425 -14.26 10.08 16.34
CA LYS A 425 -15.64 9.74 15.97
C LYS A 425 -16.01 10.17 14.55
N ALA A 426 -15.40 11.23 14.01
CA ALA A 426 -15.63 11.61 12.63
C ALA A 426 -15.09 10.56 11.64
N PHE A 427 -13.96 9.92 11.95
CA PHE A 427 -13.42 8.82 11.17
C PHE A 427 -14.19 7.50 11.40
N GLU A 428 -14.35 7.07 12.66
CA GLU A 428 -15.03 5.81 12.99
C GLU A 428 -16.42 5.70 12.37
N CYS A 429 -17.19 6.79 12.39
CA CYS A 429 -18.53 6.83 11.83
C CYS A 429 -18.57 6.81 10.28
N ASN A 430 -17.43 6.92 9.60
CA ASN A 430 -17.29 6.94 8.14
C ASN A 430 -16.37 5.83 7.60
N TYR A 431 -15.79 4.99 8.45
CA TYR A 431 -14.98 3.84 8.08
C TYR A 431 -15.64 2.91 7.05
N GLU A 432 -16.95 2.77 7.13
CA GLU A 432 -17.74 2.01 6.16
C GLU A 432 -17.67 2.57 4.74
N CYS A 433 -17.89 3.87 4.58
CA CYS A 433 -17.77 4.52 3.28
C CYS A 433 -16.31 4.52 2.78
N LEU A 434 -15.34 4.64 3.70
CA LEU A 434 -13.91 4.57 3.39
C LEU A 434 -13.45 3.14 3.02
N GLY A 435 -14.27 2.11 3.26
CA GLY A 435 -13.92 0.71 3.02
C GLY A 435 -12.91 0.12 4.01
N ILE A 436 -12.72 0.75 5.17
CA ILE A 436 -11.70 0.41 6.17
C ILE A 436 -12.36 -0.14 7.43
N THR A 437 -11.81 -1.19 8.04
CA THR A 437 -12.31 -1.77 9.29
C THR A 437 -11.63 -1.16 10.53
N CYS A 438 -12.26 -1.32 11.70
CA CYS A 438 -11.62 -0.94 12.97
C CYS A 438 -10.29 -1.67 13.18
N ALA A 439 -10.22 -2.95 12.83
CA ALA A 439 -9.01 -3.76 12.95
C ALA A 439 -7.87 -3.26 12.06
N GLN A 440 -8.17 -2.77 10.85
CA GLN A 440 -7.15 -2.20 9.96
C GLN A 440 -6.52 -0.92 10.50
N ILE A 441 -7.28 -0.10 11.25
CA ILE A 441 -6.72 1.10 11.89
C ILE A 441 -5.94 0.74 13.16
N GLY A 442 -6.43 -0.23 13.95
CA GLY A 442 -5.84 -0.58 15.23
C GLY A 442 -6.14 0.44 16.32
N VAL A 443 -5.30 0.48 17.36
CA VAL A 443 -5.40 1.45 18.46
C VAL A 443 -4.03 2.01 18.78
N LEU A 444 -3.98 3.29 19.14
CA LEU A 444 -2.73 3.99 19.38
C LEU A 444 -2.07 3.52 20.69
N PHE A 445 -0.80 3.14 20.61
CA PHE A 445 0.14 2.96 21.72
C PHE A 445 1.28 3.96 21.53
N ASP A 446 1.00 5.22 21.89
CA ASP A 446 1.92 6.33 21.72
C ASP A 446 3.03 6.26 22.79
N GLY A 447 4.25 5.88 22.41
CA GLY A 447 5.36 5.53 23.30
C GLY A 447 6.59 6.44 23.19
N ASP A 448 6.38 7.76 23.15
CA ASP A 448 7.48 8.75 23.22
C ASP A 448 7.75 9.25 24.66
N GLU A 449 6.81 9.03 25.59
CA GLU A 449 7.02 9.18 27.04
C GLU A 449 7.51 7.83 27.56
N PHE A 450 8.82 7.60 27.46
CA PHE A 450 9.45 6.46 28.12
C PHE A 450 9.59 6.81 29.60
N ASP A 451 8.71 6.28 30.45
CA ASP A 451 8.94 6.28 31.89
C ASP A 451 10.08 5.29 32.18
N ALA A 452 11.28 5.83 32.44
CA ALA A 452 12.47 5.03 32.74
C ALA A 452 12.32 4.22 34.03
N GLU A 453 11.36 4.57 34.90
CA GLU A 453 11.09 3.89 36.16
C GLU A 453 10.06 2.76 36.01
N ASP A 454 9.22 2.81 34.97
CA ASP A 454 8.28 1.74 34.63
C ASP A 454 8.11 1.55 33.11
N PRO A 455 9.09 0.87 32.45
CA PRO A 455 9.09 0.62 31.01
C PRO A 455 7.87 -0.19 30.51
N GLU A 456 7.14 -0.83 31.42
CA GLU A 456 6.03 -1.74 31.13
C GLU A 456 4.64 -1.10 31.33
N ALA A 457 4.52 -0.01 32.11
CA ALA A 457 3.22 0.56 32.48
C ALA A 457 2.55 1.46 31.45
N GLU A 458 3.31 2.13 30.56
CA GLU A 458 2.75 3.08 29.59
C GLU A 458 2.67 2.55 28.15
N THR A 459 3.60 1.69 27.74
CA THR A 459 3.68 1.13 26.38
C THR A 459 2.65 0.01 26.13
N THR A 460 1.99 -0.48 27.18
CA THR A 460 1.05 -1.62 27.14
C THR A 460 -0.43 -1.23 27.13
N LYS A 461 -0.78 0.03 27.43
CA LYS A 461 -2.18 0.48 27.49
C LYS A 461 -2.56 1.29 26.24
N PRO A 462 -3.66 0.94 25.55
CA PRO A 462 -4.10 1.71 24.40
C PRO A 462 -4.58 3.10 24.83
N ARG A 463 -4.21 4.13 24.07
CA ARG A 463 -4.55 5.54 24.35
C ARG A 463 -6.03 5.85 24.11
N PHE A 464 -6.76 4.96 23.43
CA PHE A 464 -8.21 4.94 23.30
C PHE A 464 -8.71 3.52 23.03
N PRO A 465 -9.96 3.18 23.40
CA PRO A 465 -10.50 1.85 23.16
C PRO A 465 -10.62 1.57 21.66
N GLN A 466 -10.40 0.31 21.27
CA GLN A 466 -10.63 -0.12 19.90
C GLN A 466 -12.09 0.08 19.53
N CYS A 467 -12.33 0.65 18.35
CA CYS A 467 -13.70 0.77 17.88
C CYS A 467 -14.28 -0.61 17.59
N THR A 468 -15.56 -0.76 17.88
CA THR A 468 -16.31 -1.96 17.54
C THR A 468 -16.81 -1.84 16.11
N ASP A 469 -16.37 -2.76 15.27
CA ASP A 469 -16.87 -2.87 13.92
C ASP A 469 -18.06 -3.81 13.88
N PRO A 470 -19.28 -3.37 13.52
CA PRO A 470 -20.36 -4.31 13.24
C PRO A 470 -20.01 -5.19 12.02
N ARG A 471 -19.09 -4.79 11.14
CA ARG A 471 -18.84 -5.43 9.83
C ARG A 471 -18.01 -6.73 9.89
N THR A 472 -17.47 -7.13 11.04
CA THR A 472 -16.87 -8.47 11.17
C THR A 472 -17.95 -9.57 11.21
N ASP A 473 -19.20 -9.19 11.44
CA ASP A 473 -20.38 -10.03 11.26
C ASP A 473 -21.35 -9.31 10.32
N VAL A 474 -21.53 -9.86 9.11
CA VAL A 474 -22.47 -9.33 8.10
C VAL A 474 -23.93 -9.20 8.61
N CYS A 475 -24.25 -9.76 9.77
CA CYS A 475 -25.56 -9.66 10.43
C CYS A 475 -25.61 -8.67 11.60
N ALA A 476 -24.46 -8.18 12.09
CA ALA A 476 -24.45 -7.27 13.24
C ALA A 476 -24.83 -5.85 12.80
N LYS A 477 -25.87 -5.29 13.43
CA LYS A 477 -26.24 -3.89 13.29
C LYS A 477 -25.46 -3.07 14.31
N LEU A 478 -25.10 -1.84 13.95
CA LEU A 478 -24.67 -0.85 14.94
C LEU A 478 -25.75 -0.74 16.02
N ASP A 479 -25.33 -0.73 17.28
CA ASP A 479 -26.25 -0.47 18.38
C ASP A 479 -26.82 0.97 18.30
N ASP A 480 -28.00 1.18 18.88
CA ASP A 480 -28.71 2.46 18.79
C ASP A 480 -27.91 3.64 19.37
N LYS A 481 -27.05 3.38 20.37
CA LYS A 481 -26.21 4.42 20.99
C LYS A 481 -25.12 4.85 20.01
N THR A 482 -24.48 3.92 19.32
CA THR A 482 -23.49 4.21 18.27
C THR A 482 -24.14 4.93 17.08
N ILE A 483 -25.31 4.50 16.62
CA ILE A 483 -26.07 5.20 15.57
C ILE A 483 -26.37 6.64 16.00
N LYS A 484 -26.85 6.84 17.23
CA LYS A 484 -27.17 8.16 17.77
C LYS A 484 -25.93 9.06 17.88
N GLU A 485 -24.78 8.50 18.22
CA GLU A 485 -23.50 9.23 18.23
C GLU A 485 -23.07 9.61 16.81
N CYS A 486 -23.13 8.68 15.85
CA CYS A 486 -22.71 8.93 14.46
C CYS A 486 -23.59 9.93 13.71
N LYS A 487 -24.85 10.14 14.10
CA LYS A 487 -25.69 11.24 13.57
C LYS A 487 -25.07 12.63 13.78
N LYS A 488 -24.16 12.80 14.75
CA LYS A 488 -23.43 14.05 14.97
C LYS A 488 -22.34 14.30 13.93
N TYR A 489 -21.81 13.23 13.34
CA TYR A 489 -20.66 13.28 12.42
C TYR A 489 -21.04 13.01 10.97
N ARG A 490 -22.25 12.50 10.72
CA ARG A 490 -22.77 12.27 9.36
C ARG A 490 -23.83 13.30 8.96
N SER A 491 -23.90 13.55 7.66
CA SER A 491 -24.87 14.38 6.95
C SER A 491 -26.07 13.54 6.48
N ASN A 492 -25.82 12.35 5.92
CA ASN A 492 -26.84 11.37 5.58
C ASN A 492 -27.20 10.51 6.79
N LYS A 493 -28.48 10.58 7.21
CA LYS A 493 -28.98 9.87 8.39
C LYS A 493 -29.30 8.39 8.13
N ASN A 494 -29.43 7.94 6.88
CA ASN A 494 -30.14 6.69 6.54
C ASN A 494 -29.62 5.84 5.36
N THR A 495 -28.45 6.08 4.76
CA THR A 495 -28.01 5.25 3.62
C THR A 495 -26.55 4.82 3.73
N LEU A 496 -26.38 3.54 4.04
CA LEU A 496 -25.23 2.72 3.72
C LEU A 496 -25.48 2.19 2.30
N ASP A 497 -25.43 3.05 1.28
CA ASP A 497 -25.62 2.61 -0.10
C ASP A 497 -24.26 2.30 -0.74
N PHE A 498 -23.96 1.01 -0.82
CA PHE A 498 -22.72 0.42 -1.31
C PHE A 498 -22.68 0.20 -2.82
N LYS A 499 -23.66 0.69 -3.58
CA LYS A 499 -23.79 0.32 -5.01
C LYS A 499 -22.83 1.00 -5.99
N GLY A 500 -21.87 1.78 -5.50
CA GLY A 500 -20.93 2.51 -6.35
C GLY A 500 -19.52 2.50 -5.78
N LEU A 501 -19.00 1.30 -5.55
CA LEU A 501 -17.62 1.08 -5.14
C LEU A 501 -16.90 0.25 -6.21
#